data_AF-A0A077R9T0-F1
#
_entry.id   AF-A0A077R9T0-F1
#
_cell.length_a   1.000
_cell.length_b   1.000
_cell.length_c   1.000
_cell.angle_alpha   90.00
_cell.angle_beta   90.00
_cell.angle_gamma   90.00
#
_symmetry.space_group_name_H-M   'P 1'
#
loop_
_entity.id
_entity.type
_entity.pdbx_description
1 polymer ?
#
loop_
_entity_poly.entity_id
_entity_poly.type
_entity_poly.pdbx_seq_one_letter_code
_entity_poly.pdbx_strand_id
1 'polypeptide(L)'
;MLKNCRAAQPQDALLTVDELLQLHDVCRPRPGSQPRRDESAQNLSHAAHLGSAYGLHYGHVASEEGNFFGSPGRGRERYDDPNWTSETPNCHLGHSTEPMWTIFSSLFSLTLDYIFMLPKDKKQGGKAEEQYPTVTRLLKTHRTETLQLGLPRKGVCASDHISIGAEIEL
;
A
#
# COMPACT_ATOMS: atom_id res chain seq x y z
N MET A 1 -16.33 3.23 -16.63
CA MET A 1 -17.59 3.53 -15.91
C MET A 1 -18.01 2.27 -15.16
N LEU A 2 -17.98 2.28 -13.83
CA LEU A 2 -18.45 1.15 -13.02
C LEU A 2 -19.98 1.06 -13.19
N LYS A 3 -20.46 -0.06 -13.74
CA LYS A 3 -21.89 -0.34 -13.88
C LYS A 3 -22.40 -0.95 -12.58
N ASN A 4 -23.67 -0.72 -12.24
CA ASN A 4 -24.35 -1.25 -11.04
C ASN A 4 -23.90 -0.65 -9.69
N CYS A 5 -23.35 0.56 -9.69
CA CYS A 5 -23.13 1.33 -8.45
C CYS A 5 -24.31 2.29 -8.20
N ARG A 6 -24.69 2.47 -6.93
CA ARG A 6 -25.61 3.53 -6.49
C ARG A 6 -24.84 4.63 -5.75
N ALA A 7 -25.43 5.81 -5.63
CA ALA A 7 -24.88 6.86 -4.78
C ALA A 7 -24.73 6.37 -3.33
N ALA A 8 -23.63 6.76 -2.70
CA ALA A 8 -23.39 6.53 -1.28
C ALA A 8 -24.49 7.17 -0.43
N GLN A 9 -24.87 6.50 0.65
CA GLN A 9 -25.91 6.91 1.59
C GLN A 9 -25.33 6.94 3.01
N PRO A 10 -25.92 7.69 3.95
CA PRO A 10 -25.43 7.77 5.34
C PRO A 10 -25.31 6.40 6.04
N GLN A 11 -26.20 5.45 5.73
CA GLN A 11 -26.19 4.10 6.28
C GLN A 11 -25.08 3.19 5.72
N ASP A 12 -24.35 3.62 4.69
CA ASP A 12 -23.24 2.84 4.12
C ASP A 12 -21.99 2.85 5.01
N ALA A 13 -22.04 3.61 6.12
CA ALA A 13 -20.95 3.72 7.10
C ALA A 13 -19.60 4.07 6.46
N LEU A 14 -19.64 4.90 5.41
CA LEU A 14 -18.42 5.45 4.82
C LEU A 14 -17.72 6.35 5.83
N LEU A 15 -16.39 6.27 5.85
CA LEU A 15 -15.58 7.13 6.68
C LEU A 15 -15.79 8.60 6.29
N THR A 16 -15.96 9.44 7.30
CA THR A 16 -15.80 10.89 7.17
C THR A 16 -14.36 11.24 6.78
N VAL A 17 -14.14 12.46 6.29
CA VAL A 17 -12.78 12.94 5.99
C VAL A 17 -11.89 12.88 7.23
N ASP A 18 -12.43 13.23 8.40
CA ASP A 18 -11.67 13.16 9.66
C ASP A 18 -11.30 11.71 10.03
N GLU A 19 -12.22 10.76 9.86
CA GLU A 19 -11.94 9.34 10.09
C GLU A 19 -10.94 8.77 9.07
N LEU A 20 -11.00 9.23 7.82
CA LEU A 20 -10.02 8.89 6.79
C LEU A 20 -8.63 9.42 7.16
N LEU A 21 -8.54 10.66 7.66
CA LEU A 21 -7.28 11.23 8.14
C LEU A 21 -6.73 10.48 9.34
N GLN A 22 -7.58 9.98 10.23
CA GLN A 22 -7.14 9.15 11.37
C GLN A 22 -6.56 7.81 10.97
N LEU A 23 -6.96 7.23 9.83
CA LEU A 23 -6.28 6.04 9.31
C LEU A 23 -4.79 6.31 9.07
N HIS A 24 -4.40 7.54 8.75
CA HIS A 24 -3.01 7.91 8.48
C HIS A 24 -2.27 8.53 9.67
N ASP A 25 -2.98 8.92 10.72
CA ASP A 25 -2.44 9.51 11.94
C ASP A 25 -2.98 8.75 13.16
N VAL A 26 -2.41 7.57 13.39
CA VAL A 26 -2.79 6.66 14.49
C VAL A 26 -2.48 7.24 15.88
N CYS A 27 -1.77 8.36 15.96
CA CYS A 27 -1.53 9.08 17.21
C CYS A 27 -2.73 9.97 17.61
N ARG A 28 -3.69 10.22 16.70
CA ARG A 28 -4.90 10.98 17.03
C ARG A 28 -5.88 10.16 17.86
N PRO A 29 -6.57 10.79 18.84
CA PRO A 29 -7.67 10.14 19.54
C PRO A 29 -8.77 9.76 18.53
N ARG A 30 -9.38 8.57 18.70
CA ARG A 30 -10.53 8.14 17.89
C ARG A 30 -11.66 9.17 17.98
N PRO A 31 -12.46 9.38 16.92
CA PRO A 31 -13.55 10.33 16.97
C PRO A 31 -14.57 9.84 18.01
N GLY A 32 -14.95 10.71 18.94
CA GLY A 32 -15.83 10.35 20.07
C GLY A 32 -15.13 9.74 21.30
N SER A 33 -13.81 9.55 21.28
CA SER A 33 -13.06 9.20 22.50
C SER A 33 -12.82 10.45 23.37
N GLN A 34 -13.06 10.35 24.68
CA GLN A 34 -12.72 11.43 25.60
C GLN A 34 -11.19 11.55 25.69
N PRO A 35 -10.63 12.78 25.64
CA PRO A 35 -9.19 12.96 25.75
C PRO A 35 -8.70 12.41 27.10
N ARG A 36 -7.70 11.51 27.05
CA ARG A 36 -6.96 11.13 28.26
C ARG A 36 -6.24 12.39 28.77
N ARG A 37 -6.38 12.68 30.06
CA ARG A 37 -6.08 13.99 30.66
C ARG A 37 -4.59 14.32 30.81
N ASP A 38 -3.66 13.47 30.33
CA ASP A 38 -2.24 13.53 30.72
C ASP A 38 -1.23 13.46 29.57
N GLU A 39 -1.55 13.92 28.35
CA GLU A 39 -0.52 14.05 27.30
C GLU A 39 -0.33 15.51 26.89
N SER A 40 0.78 16.07 27.35
CA SER A 40 1.27 17.39 26.95
C SER A 40 1.47 17.43 25.43
N ALA A 41 0.86 18.43 24.78
CA ALA A 41 0.82 18.63 23.34
C ALA A 41 2.17 18.87 22.63
N GLN A 42 3.30 18.62 23.31
CA GLN A 42 4.65 18.93 22.82
C GLN A 42 5.39 17.74 22.17
N ASN A 43 4.83 16.52 22.20
CA ASN A 43 5.46 15.33 21.58
C ASN A 43 4.71 14.77 20.35
N LEU A 44 3.68 15.46 19.85
CA LEU A 44 2.87 15.04 18.69
C LEU A 44 3.59 15.17 17.33
N SER A 45 4.87 15.56 17.30
CA SER A 45 5.61 15.84 16.06
C SER A 45 6.19 14.61 15.35
N HIS A 46 6.05 13.41 15.91
CA HIS A 46 6.35 12.16 15.21
C HIS A 46 5.05 11.40 14.98
N ALA A 47 4.18 11.92 14.11
CA ALA A 47 3.14 11.10 13.51
C ALA A 47 3.84 9.87 12.92
N ALA A 48 3.61 8.72 13.53
CA ALA A 48 4.11 7.45 13.03
C ALA A 48 3.37 7.19 11.71
N HIS A 49 3.94 7.63 10.59
CA HIS A 49 3.39 7.32 9.27
C HIS A 49 3.28 5.80 9.17
N LEU A 50 2.06 5.28 8.97
CA LEU A 50 1.84 3.85 8.78
C LEU A 50 2.73 3.37 7.63
N GLY A 51 3.69 2.51 7.96
CA GLY A 51 4.49 1.81 6.97
C GLY A 51 3.79 0.53 6.54
N SER A 52 3.86 0.20 5.26
CA SER A 52 3.46 -1.13 4.80
C SER A 52 4.65 -2.10 4.90
N ALA A 53 4.38 -3.39 5.07
CA ALA A 53 5.41 -4.43 5.10
C ALA A 53 6.29 -4.40 3.84
N TYR A 54 5.69 -4.14 2.67
CA TYR A 54 6.45 -4.07 1.42
C TYR A 54 7.18 -2.73 1.27
N GLY A 55 6.53 -1.60 1.51
CA GLY A 55 7.15 -0.28 1.40
C GLY A 55 8.36 -0.09 2.31
N LEU A 56 8.42 -0.79 3.45
CA LEU A 56 9.55 -0.75 4.38
C LEU A 56 10.68 -1.75 4.08
N HIS A 57 10.36 -2.90 3.46
CA HIS A 57 11.32 -4.02 3.37
C HIS A 57 11.57 -4.55 1.96
N TYR A 58 10.66 -4.34 1.01
CA TYR A 58 10.73 -4.96 -0.32
C TYR A 58 11.91 -4.46 -1.14
N GLY A 59 12.30 -3.19 -0.99
CA GLY A 59 13.49 -2.61 -1.61
C GLY A 59 14.81 -3.30 -1.22
N HIS A 60 14.84 -4.04 -0.11
CA HIS A 60 16.03 -4.80 0.33
C HIS A 60 16.08 -6.22 -0.25
N VAL A 61 15.04 -6.66 -0.97
CA VAL A 61 15.00 -7.98 -1.59
C VAL A 61 15.73 -7.92 -2.94
N ALA A 62 16.99 -8.35 -2.98
CA ALA A 62 17.84 -8.24 -4.17
C ALA A 62 17.24 -8.85 -5.45
N SER A 63 16.42 -9.91 -5.36
CA SER A 63 15.78 -10.49 -6.56
C SER A 63 14.69 -9.62 -7.19
N GLU A 64 14.24 -8.59 -6.48
CA GLU A 64 13.12 -7.72 -6.85
C GLU A 64 13.60 -6.35 -7.38
N GLU A 65 14.91 -6.19 -7.59
CA GLU A 65 15.44 -4.97 -8.21
C GLU A 65 14.75 -4.68 -9.55
N GLY A 66 14.24 -3.45 -9.68
CA GLY A 66 13.48 -2.97 -10.83
C GLY A 66 12.00 -3.39 -10.85
N ASN A 67 11.52 -4.12 -9.83
CA ASN A 67 10.13 -4.59 -9.72
C ASN A 67 9.31 -3.77 -8.71
N PHE A 68 9.53 -2.45 -8.68
CA PHE A 68 8.91 -1.53 -7.71
C PHE A 68 7.90 -0.58 -8.35
N PHE A 69 6.96 -0.08 -7.56
CA PHE A 69 6.02 0.99 -7.93
C PHE A 69 6.74 2.22 -8.50
N GLY A 70 7.87 2.59 -7.89
CA GLY A 70 8.72 3.70 -8.32
C GLY A 70 9.76 3.34 -9.38
N SER A 71 9.79 2.11 -9.89
CA SER A 71 10.78 1.69 -10.90
C SER A 71 10.48 2.28 -12.28
N PRO A 72 11.51 2.59 -13.10
CA PRO A 72 11.33 3.17 -14.43
C PRO A 72 10.61 2.21 -15.40
N GLY A 73 10.73 0.90 -15.20
CA GLY A 73 10.10 -0.13 -16.03
C GLY A 73 8.60 -0.32 -15.82
N ARG A 74 7.96 0.50 -14.98
CA ARG A 74 6.51 0.43 -14.77
C ARG A 74 5.78 0.96 -16.00
N GLY A 75 4.97 0.09 -16.59
CA GLY A 75 4.25 0.34 -17.83
C GLY A 75 2.92 1.08 -17.65
N ARG A 76 2.05 0.91 -18.64
CA ARG A 76 0.73 1.55 -18.73
C ARG A 76 -0.19 1.19 -17.57
N GLU A 77 -0.70 2.21 -16.88
CA GLU A 77 -1.68 1.99 -15.80
C GLU A 77 -3.11 1.79 -16.30
N ARG A 78 -3.50 2.47 -17.37
CA ARG A 78 -4.85 2.41 -17.94
C ARG A 78 -4.82 1.96 -19.38
N TYR A 79 -5.58 0.93 -19.73
CA TYR A 79 -5.61 0.41 -21.10
C TYR A 79 -6.09 1.45 -22.12
N ASP A 80 -6.99 2.35 -21.70
CA ASP A 80 -7.64 3.34 -22.55
C ASP A 80 -6.95 4.71 -22.56
N ASP A 81 -5.73 4.84 -22.01
CA ASP A 81 -4.99 6.10 -22.03
C ASP A 81 -4.48 6.42 -23.45
N PRO A 82 -5.01 7.45 -24.12
CA PRO A 82 -4.61 7.79 -25.48
C PRO A 82 -3.23 8.44 -25.56
N ASN A 83 -2.69 8.93 -24.45
CA ASN A 83 -1.41 9.64 -24.40
C ASN A 83 -0.24 8.71 -24.04
N TRP A 84 -0.53 7.48 -23.61
CA TRP A 84 0.50 6.54 -23.21
C TRP A 84 1.19 5.90 -24.41
N THR A 85 2.53 5.87 -24.36
CA THR A 85 3.41 5.15 -25.29
C THR A 85 4.45 4.34 -24.51
N SER A 86 5.17 3.45 -25.19
CA SER A 86 6.28 2.68 -24.58
C SER A 86 7.40 3.56 -24.00
N GLU A 87 7.51 4.80 -24.47
CA GLU A 87 8.50 5.79 -24.03
C GLU A 87 7.96 6.70 -22.92
N THR A 88 6.67 6.59 -22.58
CA THR A 88 6.07 7.39 -21.51
C THR A 88 6.69 6.98 -20.18
N PRO A 89 7.38 7.89 -19.47
CA PRO A 89 8.04 7.54 -18.22
C PRO A 89 6.99 7.24 -17.14
N ASN A 90 7.38 6.40 -16.18
CA ASN A 90 6.59 6.18 -14.98
C ASN A 90 6.38 7.52 -14.24
N CYS A 91 5.14 8.00 -14.17
CA CYS A 91 4.79 9.24 -13.46
C CYS A 91 4.98 9.14 -11.94
N HIS A 92 5.20 7.93 -11.43
CA HIS A 92 5.49 7.62 -10.04
C HIS A 92 6.97 7.31 -9.77
N LEU A 93 7.87 7.63 -10.73
CA LEU A 93 9.30 7.43 -10.57
C LEU A 93 9.79 8.03 -9.24
N GLY A 94 10.49 7.23 -8.43
CA GLY A 94 10.96 7.69 -7.13
C GLY A 94 11.32 6.56 -6.17
N HIS A 95 11.37 6.89 -4.89
CA HIS A 95 11.86 5.98 -3.83
C HIS A 95 10.83 4.97 -3.34
N SER A 96 9.62 4.92 -3.92
CA SER A 96 8.62 3.95 -3.50
C SER A 96 9.05 2.55 -3.92
N THR A 97 9.28 1.70 -2.91
CA THR A 97 9.65 0.30 -3.06
C THR A 97 8.47 -0.65 -2.88
N GLU A 98 7.23 -0.14 -2.89
CA GLU A 98 6.04 -0.99 -2.97
C GLU A 98 6.09 -1.87 -4.23
N PRO A 99 5.36 -3.01 -4.28
CA PRO A 99 5.33 -3.84 -5.48
C PRO A 99 4.88 -3.05 -6.70
N MET A 100 5.44 -3.36 -7.86
CA MET A 100 5.06 -2.69 -9.11
C MET A 100 3.58 -2.84 -9.42
N TRP A 101 3.01 -4.02 -9.15
CA TRP A 101 1.61 -4.34 -9.40
C TRP A 101 1.07 -5.20 -8.27
N THR A 102 -0.12 -4.85 -7.78
CA THR A 102 -0.94 -5.74 -6.94
C THR A 102 -2.30 -6.04 -7.58
N ILE A 103 -2.64 -5.31 -8.65
CA ILE A 103 -3.66 -5.68 -9.63
C ILE A 103 -3.08 -5.52 -11.04
N PHE A 104 -3.32 -6.49 -11.91
CA PHE A 104 -2.88 -6.44 -13.30
C PHE A 104 -3.98 -6.98 -14.21
N SER A 105 -4.94 -6.13 -14.57
CA SER A 105 -6.09 -6.50 -15.40
C SER A 105 -5.93 -6.04 -16.85
N SER A 106 -6.80 -6.51 -17.74
CA SER A 106 -6.86 -6.03 -19.12
C SER A 106 -7.32 -4.57 -19.23
N LEU A 107 -7.87 -3.98 -18.17
CA LEU A 107 -8.39 -2.61 -18.15
C LEU A 107 -7.42 -1.64 -17.49
N PHE A 108 -6.78 -2.05 -16.41
CA PHE A 108 -5.82 -1.26 -15.66
C PHE A 108 -4.87 -2.12 -14.83
N SER A 109 -3.69 -1.59 -14.54
CA SER A 109 -2.65 -2.21 -13.71
C SER A 109 -2.14 -1.18 -12.70
N LEU A 110 -2.21 -1.51 -11.41
CA LEU A 110 -1.98 -0.56 -10.30
C LEU A 110 -1.44 -1.29 -9.06
N THR A 111 -0.96 -0.51 -8.10
CA THR A 111 -0.67 -0.98 -6.74
C THR A 111 -1.74 -0.47 -5.78
N LEU A 112 -2.66 -1.36 -5.40
CA LEU A 112 -3.84 -1.05 -4.58
C LEU A 112 -3.89 -1.83 -3.26
N ASP A 113 -3.22 -2.97 -3.19
CA ASP A 113 -3.18 -3.82 -1.99
C ASP A 113 -1.93 -3.54 -1.13
N TYR A 114 -2.14 -3.38 0.17
CA TYR A 114 -1.11 -3.08 1.15
C TYR A 114 -1.31 -3.94 2.42
N ILE A 115 -0.21 -4.35 3.04
CA ILE A 115 -0.22 -4.92 4.40
C ILE A 115 0.37 -3.85 5.32
N PHE A 116 -0.50 -3.01 5.90
CA PHE A 116 -0.06 -1.98 6.84
C PHE A 116 0.39 -2.60 8.16
N MET A 117 1.53 -2.11 8.67
CA MET A 117 2.05 -2.51 9.97
C MET A 117 1.70 -1.46 11.01
N LEU A 118 1.24 -1.92 12.17
CA LEU A 118 1.04 -1.05 13.32
C LEU A 118 2.33 -0.94 14.10
N PRO A 119 2.66 0.26 14.63
CA PRO A 119 3.84 0.40 15.47
C PRO A 119 3.78 -0.50 16.72
N LYS A 120 4.93 -1.02 17.17
CA LYS A 120 5.08 -1.62 18.50
C LYS A 120 4.82 -0.58 19.57
N ASP A 121 4.14 -0.97 20.65
CA ASP A 121 4.02 -0.12 21.84
C ASP A 121 5.42 0.24 22.34
N LYS A 122 5.74 1.54 22.37
CA LYS A 122 7.02 2.02 22.91
C LYS A 122 7.09 1.68 24.39
N LYS A 123 7.70 0.55 24.75
CA LYS A 123 8.30 0.41 26.08
C LYS A 123 9.40 1.49 26.15
N GLN A 124 9.32 2.35 27.15
CA GLN A 124 10.21 3.49 27.34
C GLN A 124 11.68 3.07 27.13
N GLY A 125 12.31 3.54 26.05
CA GLY A 125 13.73 3.31 25.77
C GLY A 125 14.11 2.66 24.43
N GLY A 126 13.15 2.23 23.59
CA GLY A 126 13.44 1.66 22.26
C GLY A 126 13.95 2.71 21.24
N LYS A 127 14.90 2.32 20.38
CA LYS A 127 15.37 3.16 19.25
C LYS A 127 14.25 3.35 18.23
N ALA A 128 14.29 4.46 17.48
CA ALA A 128 13.30 4.78 16.44
C ALA A 128 13.18 3.70 15.34
N GLU A 129 14.22 2.88 15.14
CA GLU A 129 14.26 1.79 14.15
C GLU A 129 13.43 0.55 14.55
N GLU A 130 13.07 0.39 15.82
CA GLU A 130 12.24 -0.74 16.31
C GLU A 130 10.75 -0.39 16.32
N GLN A 131 10.31 0.47 15.41
CA GLN A 131 8.94 0.96 15.43
C GLN A 131 7.92 -0.10 15.01
N TYR A 132 8.27 -1.14 14.26
CA TYR A 132 7.31 -2.12 13.72
C TYR A 132 7.63 -3.58 14.10
N PRO A 133 6.64 -4.50 14.06
CA PRO A 133 6.88 -5.95 14.02
C PRO A 133 7.95 -6.33 12.99
N THR A 134 8.75 -7.34 13.31
CA THR A 134 9.87 -7.72 12.44
C THR A 134 9.33 -8.51 11.25
N VAL A 135 9.52 -8.00 10.04
CA VAL A 135 9.21 -8.75 8.80
C VAL A 135 10.37 -9.68 8.49
N THR A 136 10.15 -10.98 8.56
CA THR A 136 11.19 -11.99 8.31
C THR A 136 11.21 -12.41 6.85
N ARG A 137 10.04 -12.43 6.18
CA ARG A 137 9.91 -12.81 4.76
C ARG A 137 8.78 -12.05 4.09
N LEU A 138 8.94 -11.82 2.79
CA LEU A 138 7.90 -11.31 1.90
C LEU A 138 7.64 -12.32 0.78
N LEU A 139 6.38 -12.44 0.37
CA LEU A 139 6.02 -13.18 -0.84
C LEU A 139 6.50 -12.38 -2.05
N LYS A 140 7.30 -13.00 -2.91
CA LYS A 140 7.77 -12.37 -4.15
C LYS A 140 6.60 -12.02 -5.04
N THR A 141 6.65 -10.86 -5.69
CA THR A 141 5.61 -10.44 -6.63
C THR A 141 6.02 -10.76 -8.06
N HIS A 142 5.05 -10.72 -8.98
CA HIS A 142 5.29 -11.04 -10.38
C HIS A 142 5.78 -9.82 -11.15
N ARG A 143 6.75 -10.03 -12.05
CA ARG A 143 7.19 -9.01 -13.02
C ARG A 143 6.14 -8.82 -14.12
N THR A 144 6.16 -7.65 -14.75
CA THR A 144 5.24 -7.27 -15.84
C THR A 144 5.13 -8.33 -16.93
N GLU A 145 6.24 -8.93 -17.35
CA GLU A 145 6.28 -9.90 -18.45
C GLU A 145 5.54 -11.20 -18.10
N THR A 146 5.47 -11.55 -16.81
CA THR A 146 4.72 -12.73 -16.33
C THR A 146 3.21 -12.45 -16.29
N LEU A 147 2.85 -11.21 -15.98
CA LEU A 147 1.46 -10.79 -15.81
C LEU A 147 0.78 -10.47 -17.14
N GLN A 148 1.54 -10.08 -18.17
CA GLN A 148 1.03 -9.89 -19.52
C GLN A 148 0.38 -11.18 -20.07
N LEU A 149 -0.77 -11.11 -20.72
CA LEU A 149 -1.51 -9.92 -21.19
C LEU A 149 -2.50 -9.28 -20.18
N GLY A 150 -2.56 -9.75 -18.94
CA GLY A 150 -3.62 -9.41 -17.99
C GLY A 150 -4.09 -10.62 -17.17
N LEU A 151 -4.73 -10.36 -16.04
CA LEU A 151 -5.46 -11.28 -15.17
C LEU A 151 -6.94 -10.83 -15.02
N PRO A 152 -7.88 -11.72 -14.61
CA PRO A 152 -7.73 -13.16 -14.39
C PRO A 152 -7.51 -13.93 -15.70
N ARG A 153 -6.94 -15.13 -15.58
CA ARG A 153 -6.69 -16.05 -16.70
C ARG A 153 -7.03 -17.48 -16.32
N LYS A 154 -7.89 -18.12 -17.11
CA LYS A 154 -8.31 -19.51 -16.90
C LYS A 154 -7.09 -20.44 -16.83
N GLY A 155 -7.01 -21.25 -15.78
CA GLY A 155 -5.89 -22.17 -15.54
C GLY A 155 -4.62 -21.51 -14.99
N VAL A 156 -4.62 -20.19 -14.75
CA VAL A 156 -3.48 -19.44 -14.22
C VAL A 156 -3.84 -18.74 -12.91
N CYS A 157 -4.77 -17.78 -12.95
CA CYS A 157 -5.25 -17.07 -11.76
C CYS A 157 -6.73 -16.72 -11.92
N ALA A 158 -7.52 -16.98 -10.88
CA ALA A 158 -8.95 -16.67 -10.86
C ALA A 158 -9.25 -15.21 -10.45
N SER A 159 -8.23 -14.46 -9.99
CA SER A 159 -8.32 -13.06 -9.58
C SER A 159 -7.50 -12.18 -10.53
N ASP A 160 -7.91 -10.92 -10.70
CA ASP A 160 -7.09 -9.85 -11.29
C ASP A 160 -6.09 -9.25 -10.31
N HIS A 161 -6.35 -9.38 -9.00
CA HIS A 161 -5.41 -9.07 -7.94
C HIS A 161 -4.36 -10.19 -7.76
N ILE A 162 -3.15 -9.79 -7.41
CA ILE A 162 -2.00 -10.64 -7.12
C ILE A 162 -1.89 -10.75 -5.60
N SER A 163 -1.77 -11.98 -5.10
CA SER A 163 -1.58 -12.20 -3.67
C SER A 163 -0.27 -11.55 -3.20
N ILE A 164 -0.37 -10.74 -2.15
CA ILE A 164 0.77 -10.25 -1.37
C ILE A 164 0.79 -10.96 -0.02
N GLY A 165 1.96 -11.10 0.58
CA GLY A 165 2.11 -11.83 1.83
C GLY A 165 3.38 -11.45 2.58
N ALA A 166 3.29 -11.47 3.91
CA ALA A 166 4.42 -11.20 4.80
C ALA A 166 4.43 -12.23 5.93
N GLU A 167 5.62 -12.69 6.29
CA GLU A 167 5.88 -13.41 7.54
C GLU A 167 6.33 -12.39 8.58
N ILE A 168 5.64 -12.37 9.72
CA ILE A 168 5.81 -11.37 10.76
C ILE A 168 6.12 -12.08 12.08
N GLU A 169 7.22 -11.72 12.71
CA GLU A 169 7.55 -12.10 14.08
C GLU A 169 6.91 -11.11 15.06
N LEU A 170 6.10 -11.63 15.99
CA LEU A 170 5.33 -10.88 16.98
C LEU A 170 6.03 -10.82 18.34
#